data_AF-A0A1F6FG24-F1
#
_entry.id   AF-A0A1F6FG24-F1
#
_cell.length_a   1.000
_cell.length_b   1.000
_cell.length_c   1.000
_cell.angle_alpha   90.00
_cell.angle_beta   90.00
_cell.angle_gamma   90.00
#
_symmetry.space_group_name_H-M   'P 1'
#
loop_
_entity.id
_entity.type
_entity.pdbx_description
1 polymer ?
#
loop_
_entity_poly.entity_id
_entity_poly.type
_entity_poly.pdbx_seq_one_letter_code
_entity_poly.pdbx_strand_id
1 'polypeptide(L)'
;MPNFENPSSKPRSNVERVVGGTAEQQEYIMSDHLSDVEKYSNHKFVNEREKTAEELQMISVAENNVNDLRAKYGLSPVPLPPEKVHIIYGDELTLGNATTRNAGGFEAMNQVIITTDAEEIGRSGIGRFDVIQHESLHAAQYQSLQSSGAISTSYRVGVNVTSRKPDSESGNFLQYLNPLNEAITEENSRRLVLNTSADEPEIGHIIAKRNEEFKEFKDFCENTPNHGYPEALLAGDVLQSKINPETGRPSVKPFAYYYERQTMWKLFDKIYEKNPAAFPDKTPTEAREEIFDMVTKASFDGNIMPFGRLVNNSFGNGTFRDYGHLQTVEDISNFIDALD
;
A
#
# COMPACT_ATOMS: atom_id res chain seq x y z
N MET A 1 -25.02 25.25 -10.71
CA MET A 1 -23.82 24.42 -10.90
C MET A 1 -22.67 25.16 -10.22
N PRO A 2 -22.02 24.59 -9.19
CA PRO A 2 -20.83 25.21 -8.64
C PRO A 2 -19.74 25.13 -9.70
N ASN A 3 -19.20 26.29 -10.03
CA ASN A 3 -18.08 26.46 -10.93
C ASN A 3 -16.84 25.95 -10.18
N PHE A 4 -16.40 24.71 -10.47
CA PHE A 4 -15.12 24.23 -9.97
C PHE A 4 -14.04 24.98 -10.75
N GLU A 5 -13.58 26.08 -10.17
CA GLU A 5 -12.35 26.73 -10.61
C GLU A 5 -11.24 25.68 -10.67
N ASN A 6 -10.62 25.60 -11.85
CA ASN A 6 -9.51 24.71 -12.16
C ASN A 6 -8.42 24.89 -11.09
N PRO A 7 -8.20 23.92 -10.17
CA PRO A 7 -7.22 24.10 -9.11
C PRO A 7 -5.84 24.07 -9.77
N SER A 8 -5.23 25.26 -9.82
CA SER A 8 -3.84 25.58 -10.13
C SER A 8 -2.94 24.42 -10.58
N SER A 9 -2.31 24.59 -11.74
CA SER A 9 -1.27 23.77 -12.38
C SER A 9 0.02 23.51 -11.57
N LYS A 10 -0.02 23.58 -10.24
CA LYS A 10 1.10 23.20 -9.38
C LYS A 10 0.95 21.74 -8.98
N PRO A 11 2.02 20.94 -9.02
CA PRO A 11 1.97 19.57 -8.53
C PRO A 11 1.62 19.60 -7.05
N ARG A 12 0.46 19.03 -6.68
CA ARG A 12 0.13 18.77 -5.28
C ARG A 12 1.06 17.67 -4.79
N SER A 13 1.96 18.02 -3.88
CA SER A 13 2.66 17.06 -3.02
C SER A 13 1.70 16.62 -1.92
N ASN A 14 1.78 15.35 -1.51
CA ASN A 14 1.03 14.85 -0.36
C ASN A 14 1.84 14.89 0.95
N VAL A 15 3.00 15.57 0.93
CA VAL A 15 3.77 15.87 2.14
C VAL A 15 3.10 16.98 2.92
N GLU A 16 2.66 16.66 4.14
CA GLU A 16 1.90 17.56 5.01
C GLU A 16 2.82 18.47 5.85
N ARG A 17 4.04 18.00 6.18
CA ARG A 17 4.99 18.77 7.00
C ARG A 17 6.43 18.31 6.90
N VAL A 18 7.32 19.16 7.40
CA VAL A 18 8.72 18.87 7.69
C VAL A 18 8.91 18.80 9.21
N VAL A 19 9.63 17.79 9.71
CA VAL A 19 9.91 17.58 11.13
C VAL A 19 11.37 17.92 11.43
N GLY A 20 11.60 18.68 12.51
CA GLY A 20 12.93 19.14 12.91
C GLY A 20 13.37 20.41 12.18
N GLY A 21 14.54 20.94 12.54
CA GLY A 21 15.05 22.21 11.99
C GLY A 21 14.32 23.47 12.49
N THR A 22 14.79 24.64 12.04
CA THR A 22 14.12 25.93 12.25
C THR A 22 12.97 26.12 11.26
N ALA A 23 12.12 27.13 11.47
CA ALA A 23 11.00 27.42 10.56
C ALA A 23 11.50 27.73 9.14
N GLU A 24 12.60 28.48 9.02
CA GLU A 24 13.23 28.83 7.75
C GLU A 24 13.77 27.58 7.03
N GLN A 25 14.32 26.62 7.78
CA GLN A 25 14.78 25.35 7.21
C GLN A 25 13.62 24.50 6.71
N GLN A 26 12.51 24.45 7.46
CA GLN A 26 11.32 23.70 7.07
C GLN A 26 10.68 24.29 5.81
N GLU A 27 10.58 25.62 5.72
CA GLU A 27 10.07 26.32 4.54
C GLU A 27 10.97 26.07 3.33
N TYR A 28 12.29 26.18 3.48
CA TYR A 28 13.25 25.86 2.44
C TYR A 28 13.10 24.41 1.95
N ILE A 29 13.06 23.43 2.86
CA ILE A 29 12.91 22.02 2.52
C ILE A 29 11.60 21.75 1.79
N MET A 30 10.49 22.34 2.25
CA MET A 30 9.20 22.16 1.57
C MET A 30 9.23 22.77 0.17
N SER A 31 9.84 23.95 0.01
CA SER A 31 9.99 24.59 -1.30
C SER A 31 10.85 23.76 -2.25
N ASP A 32 11.97 23.23 -1.76
CA ASP A 32 12.89 22.37 -2.50
C ASP A 32 12.20 21.06 -2.94
N HIS A 33 11.50 20.41 -2.00
CA HIS A 33 10.70 19.22 -2.27
C HIS A 33 9.64 19.45 -3.36
N LEU A 34 8.90 20.56 -3.30
CA LEU A 34 7.90 20.88 -4.32
C LEU A 34 8.54 21.08 -5.71
N SER A 35 9.74 21.68 -5.77
CA SER A 35 10.51 21.81 -7.01
C SER A 35 10.94 20.44 -7.54
N ASP A 36 11.37 19.54 -6.67
CA ASP A 36 11.74 18.18 -7.08
C ASP A 36 10.52 17.39 -7.58
N VAL A 37 9.38 17.44 -6.87
CA VAL A 37 8.14 16.78 -7.34
C VAL A 37 7.75 17.28 -8.73
N GLU A 38 7.83 18.58 -9.00
CA GLU A 38 7.54 19.15 -10.33
C GLU A 38 8.51 18.64 -11.40
N LYS A 39 9.79 18.62 -11.07
CA LYS A 39 10.85 18.11 -11.96
C LYS A 39 10.65 16.63 -12.28
N TYR A 40 10.35 15.80 -11.28
CA TYR A 40 10.21 14.36 -11.46
C TYR A 40 8.89 13.94 -12.09
N SER A 41 7.81 14.71 -11.88
CA SER A 41 6.56 14.51 -12.64
C SER A 41 6.78 14.66 -14.15
N ASN A 42 7.75 15.47 -14.58
CA ASN A 42 8.10 15.65 -15.98
C ASN A 42 9.37 14.91 -16.39
N HIS A 43 9.94 14.10 -15.49
CA HIS A 43 11.16 13.37 -15.75
C HIS A 43 10.86 12.12 -16.58
N LYS A 44 11.68 11.89 -17.60
CA LYS A 44 11.65 10.64 -18.36
C LYS A 44 12.75 9.73 -17.85
N PHE A 45 12.35 8.62 -17.22
CA PHE A 45 13.28 7.62 -16.73
C PHE A 45 13.92 6.85 -17.89
N VAL A 46 15.10 6.28 -17.62
CA VAL A 46 15.77 5.38 -18.58
C VAL A 46 14.85 4.18 -18.83
N ASN A 47 14.67 3.82 -20.11
CA ASN A 47 13.77 2.75 -20.55
C ASN A 47 12.28 2.98 -20.24
N GLU A 48 11.87 4.20 -19.91
CA GLU A 48 10.44 4.53 -19.79
C GLU A 48 9.76 4.54 -21.16
N ARG A 49 8.58 3.92 -21.21
CA ARG A 49 7.70 3.95 -22.37
C ARG A 49 6.45 4.79 -22.13
N GLU A 50 5.85 5.18 -23.24
CA GLU A 50 4.52 5.78 -23.20
C GLU A 50 3.51 4.78 -22.62
N LYS A 51 2.55 5.33 -21.90
CA LYS A 51 1.43 4.58 -21.36
C LYS A 51 0.46 4.22 -22.47
N THR A 52 -0.13 3.04 -22.39
CA THR A 52 -1.24 2.65 -23.25
C THR A 52 -2.53 3.34 -22.78
N ALA A 53 -3.56 3.36 -23.63
CA ALA A 53 -4.87 3.87 -23.24
C ALA A 53 -5.46 3.11 -22.04
N GLU A 54 -5.25 1.79 -22.00
CA GLU A 54 -5.69 0.92 -20.89
C GLU A 54 -4.98 1.29 -19.57
N GLU A 55 -3.70 1.67 -19.62
CA GLU A 55 -2.97 2.08 -18.42
C GLU A 55 -3.40 3.46 -17.91
N LEU A 56 -3.73 4.39 -18.81
CA LEU A 56 -4.32 5.68 -18.43
C LEU A 56 -5.66 5.47 -17.72
N GLN A 57 -6.47 4.51 -18.19
CA GLN A 57 -7.70 4.07 -17.54
C GLN A 57 -7.44 3.43 -16.17
N MET A 58 -6.46 2.53 -16.06
CA MET A 58 -6.06 1.95 -14.77
C MET A 58 -5.67 3.02 -13.73
N ILE A 59 -4.93 4.05 -14.15
CA ILE A 59 -4.54 5.17 -13.28
C ILE A 59 -5.76 5.98 -12.83
N SER A 60 -6.65 6.31 -13.77
CA SER A 60 -7.92 7.01 -13.49
C SER A 60 -8.78 6.26 -12.47
N VAL A 61 -8.99 4.96 -12.67
CA VAL A 61 -9.78 4.13 -11.75
C VAL A 61 -9.07 4.02 -10.38
N ALA A 62 -7.76 3.82 -10.35
CA ALA A 62 -7.00 3.77 -9.10
C ALA A 62 -7.10 5.09 -8.31
N GLU A 63 -7.00 6.23 -8.97
CA GLU A 63 -7.19 7.56 -8.37
C GLU A 63 -8.59 7.68 -7.75
N ASN A 64 -9.63 7.33 -8.50
CA ASN A 64 -11.02 7.40 -8.02
C ASN A 64 -11.24 6.49 -6.82
N ASN A 65 -10.79 5.23 -6.90
CA ASN A 65 -10.88 4.26 -5.81
C ASN A 65 -10.22 4.76 -4.52
N VAL A 66 -9.02 5.33 -4.61
CA VAL A 66 -8.31 5.87 -3.44
C VAL A 66 -9.02 7.12 -2.89
N ASN A 67 -9.52 8.00 -3.76
CA ASN A 67 -10.21 9.21 -3.34
C ASN A 67 -11.57 8.92 -2.70
N ASP A 68 -12.30 7.91 -3.16
CA ASP A 68 -13.53 7.44 -2.53
C ASP A 68 -13.24 6.85 -1.14
N LEU A 69 -12.15 6.07 -1.00
CA LEU A 69 -11.70 5.57 0.29
C LEU A 69 -11.31 6.71 1.25
N ARG A 70 -10.63 7.76 0.75
CA ARG A 70 -10.32 8.96 1.55
C ARG A 70 -11.58 9.72 1.96
N ALA A 71 -12.57 9.81 1.08
CA ALA A 71 -13.85 10.46 1.34
C ALA A 71 -14.62 9.74 2.47
N LYS A 72 -14.54 8.41 2.56
CA LYS A 72 -15.09 7.62 3.69
C LYS A 72 -14.60 8.15 5.05
N TYR A 73 -13.38 8.68 5.12
CA TYR A 73 -12.78 9.22 6.34
C TYR A 73 -12.84 10.75 6.45
N GLY A 74 -13.55 11.42 5.54
CA GLY A 74 -13.71 12.89 5.53
C GLY A 74 -12.46 13.64 5.09
N LEU A 75 -11.58 13.02 4.32
CA LEU A 75 -10.33 13.62 3.84
C LEU A 75 -10.50 14.14 2.40
N SER A 76 -9.73 15.18 2.07
CA SER A 76 -9.72 15.75 0.71
C SER A 76 -9.07 14.79 -0.30
N PRO A 77 -9.51 14.81 -1.58
CA PRO A 77 -8.90 13.99 -2.61
C PRO A 77 -7.45 14.40 -2.86
N VAL A 78 -6.62 13.40 -3.19
CA VAL A 78 -5.22 13.57 -3.61
C VAL A 78 -5.15 13.19 -5.08
N PRO A 79 -4.75 14.12 -5.96
CA PRO A 79 -4.70 13.83 -7.39
C PRO A 79 -3.54 12.91 -7.73
N LEU A 80 -3.77 11.98 -8.65
CA LEU A 80 -2.75 11.12 -9.24
C LEU A 80 -2.65 11.35 -10.75
N PRO A 81 -2.03 12.48 -11.17
CA PRO A 81 -1.83 12.74 -12.58
C PRO A 81 -1.01 11.61 -13.23
N PRO A 82 -1.34 11.17 -14.47
CA PRO A 82 -0.60 10.12 -15.16
C PRO A 82 0.91 10.39 -15.30
N GLU A 83 1.31 11.66 -15.30
CA GLU A 83 2.70 12.10 -15.32
C GLU A 83 3.51 11.60 -14.12
N LYS A 84 2.88 11.28 -12.99
CA LYS A 84 3.54 10.71 -11.80
C LYS A 84 3.68 9.20 -11.82
N VAL A 85 3.12 8.52 -12.83
CA VAL A 85 3.21 7.06 -12.95
C VAL A 85 4.17 6.75 -14.08
N HIS A 86 5.23 5.99 -13.84
CA HIS A 86 6.24 5.70 -14.86
C HIS A 86 6.28 4.20 -15.13
N ILE A 87 6.28 3.83 -16.41
CA ILE A 87 6.28 2.44 -16.84
C ILE A 87 7.57 2.17 -17.60
N ILE A 88 8.41 1.33 -17.00
CA ILE A 88 9.79 1.11 -17.45
C ILE A 88 9.91 -0.30 -18.05
N TYR A 89 10.54 -0.41 -19.22
CA TYR A 89 10.83 -1.72 -19.83
C TYR A 89 11.85 -2.52 -19.00
N GLY A 90 11.61 -3.83 -18.93
CA GLY A 90 12.48 -4.79 -18.23
C GLY A 90 12.05 -5.06 -16.80
N ASP A 91 12.83 -5.89 -16.11
CA ASP A 91 12.61 -6.33 -14.72
C ASP A 91 13.54 -5.64 -13.71
N GLU A 92 14.41 -4.73 -14.16
CA GLU A 92 15.37 -4.01 -13.33
C GLU A 92 14.99 -2.53 -13.19
N LEU A 93 14.53 -2.15 -12.00
CA LEU A 93 14.34 -0.75 -11.63
C LEU A 93 15.63 -0.23 -11.00
N THR A 94 16.26 0.76 -11.63
CA THR A 94 17.37 1.52 -11.02
C THR A 94 16.82 2.83 -10.47
N LEU A 95 16.59 2.87 -9.15
CA LEU A 95 16.20 4.07 -8.42
C LEU A 95 17.43 4.60 -7.66
N GLY A 96 18.08 5.62 -8.24
CA GLY A 96 19.36 6.11 -7.70
C GLY A 96 20.48 5.06 -7.82
N ASN A 97 21.11 4.70 -6.69
CA ASN A 97 22.20 3.70 -6.64
C ASN A 97 21.69 2.27 -6.31
N ALA A 98 20.38 2.08 -6.19
CA ALA A 98 19.79 0.79 -5.89
C ALA A 98 19.11 0.20 -7.12
N THR A 99 19.56 -0.97 -7.55
CA THR A 99 18.84 -1.81 -8.53
C THR A 99 17.96 -2.78 -7.75
N THR A 100 16.65 -2.70 -7.94
CA THR A 100 15.71 -3.65 -7.36
C THR A 100 14.99 -4.37 -8.48
N ARG A 101 14.81 -5.69 -8.35
CA ARG A 101 13.83 -6.45 -9.15
C ARG A 101 12.44 -6.29 -8.55
N ASN A 102 12.06 -5.04 -8.27
CA ASN A 102 10.75 -4.74 -7.73
C ASN A 102 9.79 -4.56 -8.89
N ALA A 103 8.62 -5.17 -8.74
CA ALA A 103 7.53 -5.07 -9.68
C ALA A 103 6.96 -3.64 -9.85
N GLY A 104 7.19 -2.82 -8.84
CA GLY A 104 6.83 -1.42 -8.78
C GLY A 104 7.14 -0.88 -7.38
N GLY A 105 6.97 0.42 -7.22
CA GLY A 105 7.15 1.10 -5.95
C GLY A 105 6.80 2.57 -6.03
N PHE A 106 6.35 3.11 -4.91
CA PHE A 106 6.19 4.54 -4.69
C PHE A 106 7.48 5.14 -4.12
N GLU A 107 8.04 6.13 -4.81
CA GLU A 107 9.18 6.89 -4.33
C GLU A 107 8.69 8.19 -3.66
N ALA A 108 8.77 8.21 -2.33
CA ALA A 108 8.16 9.25 -1.51
C ALA A 108 8.82 10.63 -1.65
N MET A 109 10.12 10.72 -1.95
CA MET A 109 10.78 12.03 -2.09
C MET A 109 10.31 12.77 -3.36
N ASN A 110 10.13 12.04 -4.45
CA ASN A 110 9.77 12.61 -5.74
C ASN A 110 8.27 12.49 -6.03
N GLN A 111 7.51 11.78 -5.18
CA GLN A 111 6.07 11.55 -5.30
C GLN A 111 5.69 10.86 -6.62
N VAL A 112 6.48 9.87 -7.04
CA VAL A 112 6.27 9.12 -8.28
C VAL A 112 6.02 7.65 -8.00
N ILE A 113 5.14 7.05 -8.79
CA ILE A 113 4.92 5.61 -8.87
C ILE A 113 5.72 5.08 -10.04
N ILE A 114 6.47 4.01 -9.83
CA ILE A 114 7.22 3.37 -10.89
C ILE A 114 6.79 1.91 -10.95
N THR A 115 6.57 1.39 -12.15
CA THR A 115 6.18 -0.01 -12.37
C THR A 115 6.91 -0.59 -13.58
N THR A 116 7.20 -1.89 -13.52
CA THR A 116 7.92 -2.60 -14.59
C THR A 116 6.95 -3.13 -15.65
N ASP A 117 7.34 -3.04 -16.91
CA ASP A 117 6.65 -3.65 -18.05
C ASP A 117 7.05 -5.12 -18.24
N ALA A 118 6.93 -5.91 -17.19
CA ALA A 118 7.40 -7.30 -17.16
C ALA A 118 6.21 -8.27 -17.19
N GLU A 119 5.66 -8.53 -18.38
CA GLU A 119 4.53 -9.46 -18.56
C GLU A 119 4.83 -10.85 -17.97
N GLU A 120 6.07 -11.32 -18.08
CA GLU A 120 6.51 -12.64 -17.62
C GLU A 120 6.37 -12.86 -16.11
N ILE A 121 6.40 -11.79 -15.31
CA ILE A 121 6.17 -11.85 -13.85
C ILE A 121 4.73 -11.46 -13.47
N GLY A 122 3.81 -11.54 -14.44
CA GLY A 122 2.38 -11.29 -14.25
C GLY A 122 2.08 -9.81 -13.99
N ARG A 123 2.71 -8.92 -14.78
CA ARG A 123 2.52 -7.45 -14.70
C ARG A 123 1.79 -6.89 -15.91
N SER A 124 0.87 -7.67 -16.47
CA SER A 124 -0.11 -7.28 -17.49
C SER A 124 -1.52 -7.36 -16.90
N GLY A 125 -2.46 -6.57 -17.42
CA GLY A 125 -3.86 -6.61 -17.01
C GLY A 125 -4.02 -6.40 -15.50
N ILE A 126 -4.65 -7.37 -14.80
CA ILE A 126 -4.97 -7.24 -13.37
C ILE A 126 -3.74 -7.04 -12.50
N GLY A 127 -2.61 -7.70 -12.83
CA GLY A 127 -1.39 -7.58 -12.03
C GLY A 127 -0.69 -6.23 -12.16
N ARG A 128 -0.99 -5.45 -13.21
CA ARG A 128 -0.55 -4.05 -13.37
C ARG A 128 -1.49 -3.11 -12.64
N PHE A 129 -2.80 -3.31 -12.80
CA PHE A 129 -3.81 -2.53 -12.09
C PHE A 129 -3.62 -2.61 -10.57
N ASP A 130 -3.37 -3.81 -10.04
CA ASP A 130 -3.09 -4.02 -8.61
C ASP A 130 -1.86 -3.26 -8.11
N VAL A 131 -0.76 -3.22 -8.88
CA VAL A 131 0.42 -2.41 -8.51
C VAL A 131 0.09 -0.94 -8.52
N ILE A 132 -0.57 -0.44 -9.58
CA ILE A 132 -0.96 0.96 -9.65
C ILE A 132 -1.86 1.30 -8.46
N GLN A 133 -2.84 0.45 -8.15
CA GLN A 133 -3.75 0.63 -7.02
C GLN A 133 -3.02 0.65 -5.67
N HIS A 134 -2.09 -0.27 -5.45
CA HIS A 134 -1.27 -0.37 -4.25
C HIS A 134 -0.40 0.89 -4.06
N GLU A 135 0.39 1.26 -5.08
CA GLU A 135 1.28 2.41 -4.99
C GLU A 135 0.50 3.74 -4.93
N SER A 136 -0.71 3.80 -5.50
CA SER A 136 -1.62 4.96 -5.38
C SER A 136 -2.07 5.17 -3.93
N LEU A 137 -2.26 4.10 -3.17
CA LEU A 137 -2.58 4.20 -1.75
C LEU A 137 -1.39 4.80 -0.98
N HIS A 138 -0.16 4.36 -1.24
CA HIS A 138 1.04 4.97 -0.65
C HIS A 138 1.17 6.45 -1.02
N ALA A 139 0.96 6.80 -2.28
CA ALA A 139 0.98 8.18 -2.75
C ALA A 139 -0.04 9.06 -2.01
N ALA A 140 -1.19 8.49 -1.66
CA ALA A 140 -2.28 9.19 -0.99
C ALA A 140 -2.25 9.12 0.55
N GLN A 141 -1.38 8.31 1.16
CA GLN A 141 -1.18 8.24 2.62
C GLN A 141 -0.55 9.51 3.20
N TYR A 142 -0.68 9.73 4.50
CA TYR A 142 -0.01 10.84 5.19
C TYR A 142 1.50 10.79 4.99
N GLN A 143 2.11 11.90 4.60
CA GLN A 143 3.56 11.97 4.42
C GLN A 143 4.20 13.12 5.19
N SER A 144 5.43 12.89 5.65
CA SER A 144 6.26 13.96 6.22
C SER A 144 7.73 13.74 5.93
N LEU A 145 8.45 14.85 5.83
CA LEU A 145 9.90 14.87 5.67
C LEU A 145 10.59 15.13 7.01
N GLN A 146 11.86 14.76 7.12
CA GLN A 146 12.70 15.15 8.23
C GLN A 146 13.82 16.08 7.74
N SER A 147 14.04 17.16 8.47
CA SER A 147 15.24 18.00 8.29
C SER A 147 16.44 17.35 8.96
N SER A 148 17.52 17.22 8.19
CA SER A 148 18.88 16.93 8.68
C SER A 148 19.82 18.10 8.33
N GLY A 149 19.38 19.32 8.66
CA GLY A 149 20.03 20.56 8.22
C GLY A 149 19.46 21.02 6.89
N ALA A 150 20.33 21.18 5.88
CA ALA A 150 19.92 21.60 4.52
C ALA A 150 19.40 20.44 3.64
N ILE A 151 19.47 19.20 4.14
CA ILE A 151 19.03 18.00 3.42
C ILE A 151 17.77 17.46 4.09
N SER A 152 16.86 16.95 3.28
CA SER A 152 15.66 16.26 3.75
C SER A 152 15.65 14.79 3.35
N THR A 153 14.95 13.98 4.15
CA THR A 153 14.69 12.58 3.87
C THR A 153 13.23 12.27 4.19
N SER A 154 12.68 11.22 3.56
CA SER A 154 11.36 10.72 3.90
C SER A 154 11.37 10.25 5.36
N TYR A 155 10.49 10.84 6.17
CA TYR A 155 10.37 10.53 7.59
C TYR A 155 9.19 9.62 7.88
N ARG A 156 8.08 9.80 7.15
CA ARG A 156 6.88 9.02 7.35
C ARG A 156 6.10 8.89 6.05
N VAL A 157 5.63 7.68 5.78
CA VAL A 157 4.64 7.36 4.74
C VAL A 157 3.60 6.46 5.40
N GLY A 158 2.36 6.93 5.50
CA GLY A 158 1.31 6.20 6.19
C GLY A 158 1.60 6.02 7.68
N VAL A 159 1.64 4.77 8.12
CA VAL A 159 2.02 4.41 9.50
C VAL A 159 3.51 4.07 9.63
N ASN A 160 4.21 3.85 8.51
CA ASN A 160 5.65 3.59 8.50
C ASN A 160 6.43 4.85 8.88
N VAL A 161 7.32 4.76 9.87
CA VAL A 161 8.20 5.84 10.31
C VAL A 161 9.65 5.47 10.12
N THR A 162 10.40 6.28 9.39
CA THR A 162 11.85 6.15 9.26
C THR A 162 12.54 6.73 10.49
N SER A 163 13.50 6.00 11.06
CA SER A 163 14.34 6.48 12.16
C SER A 163 15.08 7.78 11.79
N ARG A 164 15.38 8.60 12.79
CA ARG A 164 16.03 9.90 12.56
C ARG A 164 17.52 9.80 12.25
N LYS A 165 18.12 8.70 12.65
CA LYS A 165 19.55 8.41 12.50
C LYS A 165 19.67 6.98 12.02
N PRO A 166 20.67 6.68 11.18
CA PRO A 166 20.97 5.31 10.84
C PRO A 166 21.29 4.53 12.10
N ASP A 167 20.89 3.27 12.11
CA ASP A 167 21.28 2.30 13.10
C ASP A 167 22.82 2.16 13.11
N SER A 168 23.41 2.11 14.30
CA SER A 168 24.86 2.15 14.46
C SER A 168 25.57 0.90 13.94
N GLU A 169 24.86 -0.23 13.86
CA GLU A 169 25.44 -1.50 13.42
C GLU A 169 25.35 -1.66 11.90
N SER A 170 24.16 -1.45 11.34
CA SER A 170 23.90 -1.63 9.91
C SER A 170 24.22 -0.40 9.06
N GLY A 171 24.25 0.80 9.66
CA GLY A 171 24.32 2.07 8.92
C GLY A 171 23.03 2.42 8.17
N ASN A 172 21.99 1.59 8.28
CA ASN A 172 20.71 1.78 7.60
C ASN A 172 19.71 2.48 8.50
N PHE A 173 18.77 3.22 7.91
CA PHE A 173 17.65 3.76 8.68
C PHE A 173 16.65 2.64 8.99
N LEU A 174 16.34 2.46 10.27
CA LEU A 174 15.26 1.57 10.71
C LEU A 174 13.91 2.09 10.25
N GLN A 175 13.01 1.19 9.86
CA GLN A 175 11.64 1.51 9.45
C GLN A 175 10.65 0.92 10.45
N TYR A 176 10.05 1.77 11.28
CA TYR A 176 9.09 1.32 12.28
C TYR A 176 7.73 1.09 11.65
N LEU A 177 7.06 0.00 12.04
CA LEU A 177 5.71 -0.38 11.55
C LEU A 177 5.63 -0.66 10.03
N ASN A 178 6.76 -0.87 9.34
CA ASN A 178 6.74 -1.11 7.89
C ASN A 178 5.87 -2.30 7.49
N PRO A 179 5.97 -3.49 8.12
CA PRO A 179 5.10 -4.61 7.74
C PRO A 179 3.60 -4.34 7.98
N LEU A 180 3.26 -3.58 9.02
CA LEU A 180 1.87 -3.16 9.24
C LEU A 180 1.41 -2.18 8.15
N ASN A 181 2.28 -1.27 7.73
CA ASN A 181 1.99 -0.32 6.65
C ASN A 181 1.67 -1.06 5.34
N GLU A 182 2.54 -1.99 4.93
CA GLU A 182 2.32 -2.82 3.73
C GLU A 182 1.05 -3.67 3.85
N ALA A 183 0.79 -4.26 5.03
CA ALA A 183 -0.42 -5.04 5.28
C ALA A 183 -1.70 -4.21 5.08
N ILE A 184 -1.74 -2.98 5.62
CA ILE A 184 -2.89 -2.09 5.49
C ILE A 184 -3.05 -1.60 4.05
N THR A 185 -1.95 -1.21 3.39
CA THR A 185 -1.97 -0.79 1.99
C THR A 185 -2.49 -1.91 1.11
N GLU A 186 -1.94 -3.11 1.23
CA GLU A 186 -2.31 -4.23 0.39
C GLU A 186 -3.71 -4.76 0.67
N GLU A 187 -4.16 -4.77 1.93
CA GLU A 187 -5.53 -5.16 2.24
C GLU A 187 -6.55 -4.16 1.66
N ASN A 188 -6.23 -2.86 1.68
CA ASN A 188 -7.05 -1.87 0.97
C ASN A 188 -6.97 -2.05 -0.55
N SER A 189 -5.79 -2.27 -1.13
CA SER A 189 -5.63 -2.54 -2.57
C SER A 189 -6.49 -3.73 -2.99
N ARG A 190 -6.37 -4.85 -2.28
CA ARG A 190 -7.17 -6.07 -2.50
C ARG A 190 -8.67 -5.76 -2.44
N ARG A 191 -9.13 -5.04 -1.41
CA ARG A 191 -10.55 -4.69 -1.28
C ARG A 191 -11.04 -3.82 -2.45
N LEU A 192 -10.26 -2.83 -2.86
CA LEU A 192 -10.61 -1.94 -3.98
C LEU A 192 -10.64 -2.70 -5.31
N VAL A 193 -9.65 -3.55 -5.58
CA VAL A 193 -9.62 -4.41 -6.77
C VAL A 193 -10.83 -5.34 -6.80
N LEU A 194 -11.12 -6.05 -5.70
CA LEU A 194 -12.25 -7.00 -5.65
C LEU A 194 -13.63 -6.32 -5.66
N ASN A 195 -13.72 -5.07 -5.22
CA ASN A 195 -14.97 -4.30 -5.25
C ASN A 195 -15.17 -3.53 -6.55
N THR A 196 -14.15 -3.47 -7.43
CA THR A 196 -14.31 -2.88 -8.77
C THR A 196 -15.25 -3.76 -9.59
N SER A 197 -16.25 -3.15 -10.22
CA SER A 197 -17.24 -3.89 -11.01
C SER A 197 -16.65 -4.42 -12.32
N ALA A 198 -17.11 -5.59 -12.77
CA ALA A 198 -16.83 -6.06 -14.14
C ALA A 198 -17.54 -5.22 -15.22
N ASP A 199 -18.55 -4.43 -14.82
CA ASP A 199 -19.23 -3.46 -15.69
C ASP A 199 -18.55 -2.09 -15.70
N GLU A 200 -17.41 -1.94 -15.00
CA GLU A 200 -16.65 -0.69 -14.98
C GLU A 200 -16.24 -0.28 -16.42
N PRO A 201 -16.67 0.87 -16.95
CA PRO A 201 -16.48 1.21 -18.36
C PRO A 201 -15.01 1.25 -18.80
N GLU A 202 -14.10 1.58 -17.90
CA GLU A 202 -12.69 1.79 -18.21
C GLU A 202 -11.87 0.50 -18.15
N ILE A 203 -12.07 -0.34 -17.12
CA ILE A 203 -11.25 -1.53 -16.87
C ILE A 203 -12.04 -2.80 -16.58
N GLY A 204 -13.37 -2.79 -16.76
CA GLY A 204 -14.25 -3.90 -16.40
C GLY A 204 -13.88 -5.22 -17.08
N HIS A 205 -13.30 -5.18 -18.28
CA HIS A 205 -12.80 -6.39 -18.98
C HIS A 205 -11.61 -7.05 -18.25
N ILE A 206 -10.74 -6.28 -17.59
CA ILE A 206 -9.64 -6.81 -16.77
C ILE A 206 -10.20 -7.51 -15.53
N ILE A 207 -11.20 -6.91 -14.89
CA ILE A 207 -11.89 -7.48 -13.72
C ILE A 207 -12.64 -8.75 -14.11
N ALA A 208 -13.37 -8.72 -15.22
CA ALA A 208 -14.12 -9.87 -15.73
C ALA A 208 -13.19 -11.06 -16.00
N LYS A 209 -12.05 -10.82 -16.65
CA LYS A 209 -11.04 -11.85 -16.92
C LYS A 209 -10.49 -12.46 -15.62
N ARG A 210 -10.14 -11.64 -14.62
CA ARG A 210 -9.67 -12.14 -13.31
C ARG A 210 -10.74 -13.00 -12.64
N ASN A 211 -12.01 -12.59 -12.71
CA ASN A 211 -13.11 -13.32 -12.08
C ASN A 211 -13.37 -14.67 -12.75
N GLU A 212 -13.23 -14.74 -14.08
CA GLU A 212 -13.27 -15.99 -14.85
C GLU A 212 -12.10 -16.91 -14.45
N GLU A 213 -10.87 -16.40 -14.47
CA GLU A 213 -9.66 -17.14 -14.06
C GLU A 213 -9.77 -17.68 -12.62
N PHE A 214 -10.31 -16.89 -11.70
CA PHE A 214 -10.53 -17.31 -10.31
C PHE A 214 -11.62 -18.38 -10.20
N LYS A 215 -12.70 -18.27 -10.99
CA LYS A 215 -13.74 -19.29 -11.04
C LYS A 215 -13.17 -20.62 -11.53
N GLU A 216 -12.38 -20.64 -12.61
CA GLU A 216 -11.72 -21.85 -13.09
C GLU A 216 -10.80 -22.48 -12.04
N PHE A 217 -10.06 -21.65 -11.31
CA PHE A 217 -9.23 -22.11 -10.19
C PHE A 217 -10.08 -22.77 -9.09
N LYS A 218 -11.22 -22.16 -8.73
CA LYS A 218 -12.12 -22.70 -7.71
C LYS A 218 -12.74 -24.02 -8.17
N ASP A 219 -13.23 -24.07 -9.40
CA ASP A 219 -13.79 -25.28 -10.02
C ASP A 219 -12.75 -26.41 -10.03
N PHE A 220 -11.48 -26.12 -10.32
CA PHE A 220 -10.40 -27.10 -10.22
C PHE A 220 -10.25 -27.67 -8.80
N CYS A 221 -10.25 -26.81 -7.78
CA CYS A 221 -10.06 -27.23 -6.39
C CYS A 221 -11.25 -28.06 -5.87
N GLU A 222 -12.48 -27.69 -6.23
CA GLU A 222 -13.69 -28.43 -5.86
C GLU A 222 -13.71 -29.84 -6.47
N ASN A 223 -13.13 -30.01 -7.67
CA ASN A 223 -13.09 -31.30 -8.37
C ASN A 223 -11.81 -32.11 -8.12
N THR A 224 -10.84 -31.56 -7.36
CA THR A 224 -9.54 -32.21 -7.11
C THR A 224 -9.28 -32.36 -5.61
N PRO A 225 -9.63 -33.52 -5.02
CA PRO A 225 -9.28 -33.81 -3.63
C PRO A 225 -7.77 -33.68 -3.41
N ASN A 226 -7.38 -33.10 -2.27
CA ASN A 226 -5.96 -32.88 -1.92
C ASN A 226 -5.19 -32.02 -2.94
N HIS A 227 -5.84 -31.01 -3.53
CA HIS A 227 -5.21 -30.05 -4.45
C HIS A 227 -3.98 -29.32 -3.86
N GLY A 228 -3.86 -29.22 -2.54
CA GLY A 228 -2.68 -28.68 -1.87
C GLY A 228 -2.60 -27.15 -1.83
N TYR A 229 -3.70 -26.44 -2.12
CA TYR A 229 -3.78 -24.98 -2.01
C TYR A 229 -4.33 -24.56 -0.64
N PRO A 230 -3.82 -23.48 -0.02
CA PRO A 230 -4.35 -22.95 1.21
C PRO A 230 -5.81 -22.48 1.10
N GLU A 231 -6.57 -22.59 2.19
CA GLU A 231 -7.98 -22.16 2.25
C GLU A 231 -8.16 -20.67 1.94
N ALA A 232 -7.19 -19.82 2.29
CA ALA A 232 -7.23 -18.39 1.97
C ALA A 232 -7.31 -18.12 0.46
N LEU A 233 -6.67 -18.95 -0.38
CA LEU A 233 -6.78 -18.81 -1.83
C LEU A 233 -8.18 -19.17 -2.31
N LEU A 234 -8.80 -20.20 -1.72
CA LEU A 234 -10.19 -20.59 -2.00
C LEU A 234 -11.19 -19.52 -1.55
N ALA A 235 -10.85 -18.77 -0.50
CA ALA A 235 -11.64 -17.66 0.02
C ALA A 235 -11.52 -16.37 -0.80
N GLY A 236 -10.75 -16.37 -1.91
CA GLY A 236 -10.69 -15.24 -2.84
C GLY A 236 -9.38 -14.48 -2.85
N ASP A 237 -8.37 -14.91 -2.10
CA ASP A 237 -7.06 -14.24 -2.03
C ASP A 237 -6.13 -14.55 -3.23
N VAL A 238 -6.72 -14.60 -4.41
CA VAL A 238 -6.06 -14.88 -5.68
C VAL A 238 -6.15 -13.63 -6.55
N LEU A 239 -5.00 -13.04 -6.87
CA LEU A 239 -4.95 -11.91 -7.80
C LEU A 239 -5.10 -12.42 -9.25
N GLN A 240 -4.42 -13.51 -9.57
CA GLN A 240 -4.40 -14.09 -10.91
C GLN A 240 -4.26 -15.61 -10.82
N SER A 241 -4.92 -16.34 -11.73
CA SER A 241 -4.70 -17.77 -11.90
C SER A 241 -4.71 -18.14 -13.37
N LYS A 242 -3.94 -19.19 -13.73
CA LYS A 242 -3.88 -19.70 -15.10
C LYS A 242 -3.75 -21.21 -15.09
N ILE A 243 -4.62 -21.91 -15.80
CA ILE A 243 -4.49 -23.36 -15.98
C ILE A 243 -3.30 -23.64 -16.91
N ASN A 244 -2.35 -24.45 -16.44
CA ASN A 244 -1.28 -24.95 -17.28
C ASN A 244 -1.86 -26.03 -18.23
N PRO A 245 -1.78 -25.84 -19.56
CA PRO A 245 -2.39 -26.76 -20.52
C PRO A 245 -1.73 -28.14 -20.55
N GLU A 246 -0.46 -28.26 -20.14
CA GLU A 246 0.27 -29.52 -20.12
C GLU A 246 -0.05 -30.35 -18.88
N THR A 247 -0.21 -29.70 -17.72
CA THR A 247 -0.44 -30.41 -16.45
C THR A 247 -1.89 -30.39 -15.99
N GLY A 248 -2.73 -29.54 -16.58
CA GLY A 248 -4.09 -29.25 -16.12
C GLY A 248 -4.16 -28.56 -14.76
N ARG A 249 -3.01 -28.22 -14.14
CA ARG A 249 -2.95 -27.59 -12.82
C ARG A 249 -2.93 -26.07 -12.92
N PRO A 250 -3.61 -25.35 -12.00
CA PRO A 250 -3.52 -23.91 -11.94
C PRO A 250 -2.16 -23.45 -11.42
N SER A 251 -1.56 -22.47 -12.10
CA SER A 251 -0.59 -21.56 -11.52
C SER A 251 -1.36 -20.42 -10.88
N VAL A 252 -1.10 -20.14 -9.59
CA VAL A 252 -1.84 -19.15 -8.81
C VAL A 252 -0.88 -18.10 -8.29
N LYS A 253 -1.24 -16.83 -8.50
CA LYS A 253 -0.57 -15.67 -7.93
C LYS A 253 -1.50 -15.06 -6.88
N PRO A 254 -1.18 -15.16 -5.58
CA PRO A 254 -1.95 -14.47 -4.55
C PRO A 254 -1.75 -12.96 -4.65
N PHE A 255 -2.61 -12.21 -3.96
CA PHE A 255 -2.30 -10.83 -3.63
C PHE A 255 -1.00 -10.73 -2.83
N ALA A 256 -0.34 -9.58 -2.89
CA ALA A 256 0.96 -9.38 -2.24
C ALA A 256 0.81 -9.42 -0.71
N TYR A 257 1.96 -9.36 -0.02
CA TYR A 257 2.05 -9.20 1.43
C TYR A 257 1.09 -10.10 2.24
N TYR A 258 0.91 -11.34 1.77
CA TYR A 258 -0.04 -12.28 2.34
C TYR A 258 0.23 -12.48 3.83
N TYR A 259 1.48 -12.74 4.19
CA TYR A 259 1.84 -13.05 5.57
C TYR A 259 1.76 -11.82 6.47
N GLU A 260 2.16 -10.65 5.99
CA GLU A 260 1.99 -9.36 6.68
C GLU A 260 0.50 -9.14 7.01
N ARG A 261 -0.39 -9.33 6.04
CA ARG A 261 -1.84 -9.24 6.27
C ARG A 261 -2.35 -10.27 7.27
N GLN A 262 -1.87 -11.52 7.23
CA GLN A 262 -2.24 -12.52 8.23
C GLN A 262 -1.78 -12.13 9.64
N THR A 263 -0.55 -11.62 9.78
CA THR A 263 -0.06 -11.16 11.09
C THR A 263 -0.81 -9.94 11.61
N MET A 264 -1.22 -9.02 10.73
CA MET A 264 -2.10 -7.90 11.09
C MET A 264 -3.44 -8.39 11.63
N TRP A 265 -4.11 -9.30 10.92
CA TRP A 265 -5.39 -9.85 11.39
C TRP A 265 -5.26 -10.59 12.71
N LYS A 266 -4.20 -11.39 12.87
CA LYS A 266 -3.88 -12.08 14.13
C LYS A 266 -3.67 -11.11 15.30
N LEU A 267 -3.01 -9.97 15.07
CA LEU A 267 -2.87 -8.92 16.09
C LEU A 267 -4.24 -8.36 16.49
N PHE A 268 -5.12 -8.09 15.52
CA PHE A 268 -6.45 -7.54 15.80
C PHE A 268 -7.31 -8.53 16.60
N ASP A 269 -7.17 -9.81 16.32
CA ASP A 269 -7.83 -10.89 17.05
C ASP A 269 -7.43 -10.88 18.51
N LYS A 270 -6.11 -10.86 18.76
CA LYS A 270 -5.59 -10.80 20.12
C LYS A 270 -6.03 -9.52 20.85
N ILE A 271 -6.09 -8.38 20.17
CA ILE A 271 -6.58 -7.13 20.77
C ILE A 271 -8.03 -7.31 21.24
N TYR A 272 -8.90 -7.89 20.40
CA TYR A 272 -10.29 -8.14 20.77
C TYR A 272 -10.41 -9.15 21.92
N GLU A 273 -9.68 -10.26 21.86
CA GLU A 273 -9.68 -11.30 22.90
C GLU A 273 -9.25 -10.75 24.26
N LYS A 274 -8.23 -9.88 24.26
CA LYS A 274 -7.65 -9.31 25.47
C LYS A 274 -8.46 -8.14 26.03
N ASN A 275 -9.09 -7.35 25.16
CA ASN A 275 -9.81 -6.14 25.52
C ASN A 275 -11.20 -6.05 24.85
N PRO A 276 -12.10 -7.03 25.09
CA PRO A 276 -13.42 -7.04 24.46
C PRO A 276 -14.30 -5.87 24.91
N ALA A 277 -14.02 -5.29 26.09
CA ALA A 277 -14.73 -4.13 26.62
C ALA A 277 -14.53 -2.86 25.78
N ALA A 278 -13.47 -2.79 24.95
CA ALA A 278 -13.30 -1.71 23.97
C ALA A 278 -14.28 -1.81 22.78
N PHE A 279 -14.95 -2.95 22.61
CA PHE A 279 -15.83 -3.28 21.49
C PHE A 279 -17.21 -3.75 21.98
N PRO A 280 -17.95 -2.91 22.73
CA PRO A 280 -19.24 -3.32 23.27
C PRO A 280 -20.21 -3.69 22.15
N ASP A 281 -20.90 -4.81 22.33
CA ASP A 281 -21.92 -5.34 21.41
C ASP A 281 -21.41 -5.72 20.01
N LYS A 282 -20.08 -5.85 19.82
CA LYS A 282 -19.48 -6.26 18.55
C LYS A 282 -19.01 -7.70 18.57
N THR A 283 -19.29 -8.40 17.48
CA THR A 283 -18.69 -9.69 17.17
C THR A 283 -17.19 -9.54 16.93
N PRO A 284 -16.39 -10.63 17.02
CA PRO A 284 -14.96 -10.58 16.69
C PRO A 284 -14.70 -9.97 15.30
N THR A 285 -15.53 -10.33 14.31
CA THR A 285 -15.42 -9.81 12.94
C THR A 285 -15.67 -8.31 12.85
N GLU A 286 -16.72 -7.80 13.51
CA GLU A 286 -17.02 -6.37 13.52
C GLU A 286 -15.93 -5.57 14.25
N ALA A 287 -15.35 -6.12 15.32
CA ALA A 287 -14.23 -5.49 16.02
C ALA A 287 -12.96 -5.46 15.15
N ARG A 288 -12.62 -6.55 14.45
CA ARG A 288 -11.51 -6.59 13.49
C ARG A 288 -11.65 -5.49 12.43
N GLU A 289 -12.84 -5.34 11.85
CA GLU A 289 -13.11 -4.31 10.84
C GLU A 289 -13.02 -2.89 11.40
N GLU A 290 -13.48 -2.66 12.64
CA GLU A 290 -13.30 -1.36 13.30
C GLU A 290 -11.82 -1.03 13.58
N ILE A 291 -11.03 -2.01 14.01
CA ILE A 291 -9.59 -1.84 14.21
C ILE A 291 -8.91 -1.55 12.86
N PHE A 292 -9.28 -2.28 11.81
CA PHE A 292 -8.77 -2.06 10.45
C PHE A 292 -9.11 -0.66 9.93
N ASP A 293 -10.34 -0.19 10.13
CA ASP A 293 -10.76 1.16 9.77
C ASP A 293 -9.99 2.24 10.55
N MET A 294 -9.72 1.99 11.84
CA MET A 294 -8.91 2.88 12.67
C MET A 294 -7.49 3.05 12.13
N VAL A 295 -6.83 1.95 11.76
CA VAL A 295 -5.45 2.01 11.25
C VAL A 295 -5.39 2.50 9.80
N THR A 296 -6.40 2.18 8.98
CA THR A 296 -6.51 2.72 7.61
C THR A 296 -6.66 4.23 7.66
N LYS A 297 -7.57 4.75 8.50
CA LYS A 297 -7.69 6.19 8.72
C LYS A 297 -6.36 6.81 9.20
N ALA A 298 -5.70 6.18 10.17
CA ALA A 298 -4.41 6.64 10.69
C ALA A 298 -3.31 6.66 9.63
N SER A 299 -3.38 5.79 8.62
CA SER A 299 -2.46 5.81 7.48
C SER A 299 -2.69 7.04 6.59
N PHE A 300 -3.90 7.56 6.48
CA PHE A 300 -4.20 8.73 5.67
C PHE A 300 -4.07 10.07 6.41
N ASP A 301 -4.38 10.14 7.70
CA ASP A 301 -4.36 11.38 8.49
C ASP A 301 -3.13 11.51 9.42
N GLY A 302 -2.33 10.45 9.53
CA GLY A 302 -1.14 10.41 10.36
C GLY A 302 -1.41 10.22 11.86
N ASN A 303 -2.65 10.07 12.30
CA ASN A 303 -3.00 9.93 13.71
C ASN A 303 -3.04 8.46 14.16
N ILE A 304 -1.86 7.86 14.38
CA ILE A 304 -1.73 6.45 14.82
C ILE A 304 -1.95 6.23 16.33
N MET A 305 -2.03 7.31 17.11
CA MET A 305 -2.10 7.23 18.56
C MET A 305 -3.32 6.48 19.12
N PRO A 306 -4.54 6.57 18.53
CA PRO A 306 -5.68 5.76 18.96
C PRO A 306 -5.38 4.26 18.91
N PHE A 307 -4.81 3.78 17.81
CA PHE A 307 -4.42 2.38 17.67
C PHE A 307 -3.30 1.99 18.65
N GLY A 308 -2.27 2.83 18.79
CA GLY A 308 -1.20 2.56 19.75
C GLY A 308 -1.68 2.50 21.21
N ARG A 309 -2.66 3.33 21.59
CA ARG A 309 -3.31 3.27 22.91
C ARG A 309 -4.14 2.00 23.06
N LEU A 310 -4.86 1.59 22.03
CA LEU A 310 -5.64 0.34 22.04
C LEU A 310 -4.73 -0.87 22.29
N VAL A 311 -3.60 -0.96 21.58
CA VAL A 311 -2.59 -2.01 21.80
C VAL A 311 -2.05 -1.97 23.23
N ASN A 312 -1.62 -0.80 23.72
CA ASN A 312 -1.07 -0.67 25.07
C ASN A 312 -2.11 -0.96 26.17
N ASN A 313 -3.37 -0.58 25.98
CA ASN A 313 -4.44 -0.89 26.92
C ASN A 313 -4.78 -2.38 26.97
N SER A 314 -4.48 -3.12 25.88
CA SER A 314 -4.71 -4.56 25.81
C SER A 314 -3.55 -5.32 26.45
N PHE A 315 -2.31 -4.99 26.12
CA PHE A 315 -1.14 -5.81 26.45
C PHE A 315 -0.12 -5.16 27.39
N GLY A 316 -0.37 -3.93 27.84
CA GLY A 316 0.53 -3.18 28.72
C GLY A 316 1.27 -2.03 28.05
N ASN A 317 1.79 -1.12 28.86
CA ASN A 317 2.50 0.06 28.37
C ASN A 317 3.81 -0.32 27.68
N GLY A 318 4.00 0.15 26.44
CA GLY A 318 5.23 -0.08 25.68
C GLY A 318 5.05 -1.11 24.57
N THR A 319 4.05 -1.97 24.64
CA THR A 319 3.83 -3.05 23.66
C THR A 319 3.71 -2.52 22.23
N PHE A 320 3.01 -1.40 22.01
CA PHE A 320 2.91 -0.81 20.67
C PHE A 320 4.28 -0.36 20.13
N ARG A 321 5.13 0.18 21.02
CA ARG A 321 6.48 0.59 20.64
C ARG A 321 7.31 -0.64 20.26
N ASP A 322 7.27 -1.68 21.08
CA ASP A 322 8.05 -2.91 20.86
C ASP A 322 7.64 -3.58 19.55
N TYR A 323 6.33 -3.72 19.33
CA TYR A 323 5.76 -4.17 18.05
C TYR A 323 6.29 -3.35 16.86
N GLY A 324 6.32 -2.02 17.00
CA GLY A 324 6.78 -1.14 15.94
C GLY A 324 8.25 -1.30 15.54
N HIS A 325 9.10 -1.90 16.38
CA HIS A 325 10.52 -2.13 16.05
C HIS A 325 10.74 -3.37 15.20
N LEU A 326 9.76 -4.28 15.14
CA LEU A 326 9.90 -5.56 14.45
C LEU A 326 9.91 -5.32 12.93
N GLN A 327 10.89 -5.91 12.26
CA GLN A 327 11.14 -5.69 10.82
C GLN A 327 10.67 -6.86 9.95
N THR A 328 10.55 -8.06 10.52
CA THR A 328 10.21 -9.28 9.78
C THR A 328 8.87 -9.84 10.21
N VAL A 329 8.18 -10.50 9.28
CA VAL A 329 6.93 -11.22 9.55
C VAL A 329 7.10 -12.29 10.62
N GLU A 330 8.25 -12.97 10.65
CA GLU A 330 8.55 -14.02 11.64
C GLU A 330 8.64 -13.42 13.06
N ASP A 331 9.42 -12.34 13.23
CA ASP A 331 9.54 -11.65 14.51
C ASP A 331 8.19 -11.12 14.99
N ILE A 332 7.41 -10.54 14.07
CA ILE A 332 6.06 -10.06 14.34
C ILE A 332 5.14 -11.20 14.79
N SER A 333 5.12 -12.32 14.07
CA SER A 333 4.28 -13.46 14.44
C SER A 333 4.66 -14.01 15.83
N ASN A 334 5.96 -14.19 16.08
CA ASN A 334 6.46 -14.69 17.37
C ASN A 334 6.12 -13.73 18.52
N PHE A 335 6.26 -12.42 18.29
CA PHE A 335 5.86 -11.40 19.25
C PHE A 335 4.37 -11.48 19.55
N ILE A 336 3.52 -11.53 18.52
CA ILE A 336 2.06 -11.64 18.69
C ILE A 336 1.71 -12.92 19.44
N ASP A 337 2.33 -14.06 19.12
CA ASP A 337 2.10 -15.33 19.81
C ASP A 337 2.41 -15.24 21.31
N ALA A 338 3.45 -14.52 21.68
CA ALA A 338 3.85 -14.29 23.07
C ALA A 338 2.99 -13.25 23.82
N LEU A 339 2.08 -12.54 23.15
CA LEU A 339 1.13 -11.65 23.83
C LEU A 339 0.08 -12.46 24.60
N ASP A 340 0.08 -12.29 25.92
CA ASP A 340 -0.88 -12.86 26.87
C ASP A 340 -2.17 -12.04 26.98
#